data_AF-A0A2N7QBP8-F1
#
_entry.id   AF-A0A2N7QBP8-F1
#
_cell.length_a   1.000
_cell.length_b   1.000
_cell.length_c   1.000
_cell.angle_alpha   90.00
_cell.angle_beta   90.00
_cell.angle_gamma   90.00
#
_symmetry.space_group_name_H-M   'P 1'
#
loop_
_entity.id
_entity.type
_entity.pdbx_description
1 polymer ?
#
loop_
_entity_poly.entity_id
_entity_poly.type
_entity_poly.pdbx_seq_one_letter_code
_entity_poly.pdbx_strand_id
1 'polypeptide(L)'
;MLEFSKRVRVIPWNEEFSIADKNPEKIEKLSELEKLFLEKKLSKEEYLKKVEEIEKEFPGYASRTEGVAFIEDNTVAFRDENPDIYAVLHELGHVYFGKEDPIWSADYGGAEILFMLALNEKYDNVYEITEENIWKCIEFLEKAETSPEELEKEISEKIIKKLGISCYPSIYALSSLAGAILEEVTQYIRKEINFPFHDVQSEAWGKIPVTKSGVRSFFSELLEGLKWKDPFWMRYAEALELCKII
;
A
#
# COMPACT_ATOMS: atom_id res chain seq x y z
N MET A 1 19.14 2.01 -11.18
CA MET A 1 18.50 3.21 -10.57
C MET A 1 19.15 4.55 -10.92
N LEU A 2 20.43 4.82 -10.60
CA LEU A 2 21.10 6.12 -10.87
C LEU A 2 21.12 6.55 -12.36
N GLU A 3 20.99 5.62 -13.30
CA GLU A 3 20.85 5.95 -14.72
C GLU A 3 19.42 6.27 -15.15
N PHE A 4 18.42 5.77 -14.43
CA PHE A 4 17.03 5.97 -14.80
C PHE A 4 16.54 7.38 -14.47
N SER A 5 16.93 7.93 -13.32
CA SER A 5 16.60 9.32 -12.96
C SER A 5 17.13 10.34 -13.96
N LYS A 6 18.18 10.01 -14.73
CA LYS A 6 18.70 10.85 -15.82
C LYS A 6 17.86 10.81 -17.10
N ARG A 7 16.96 9.82 -17.22
CA ARG A 7 16.07 9.61 -18.38
C ARG A 7 14.68 10.18 -18.15
N VAL A 8 14.27 10.34 -16.89
CA VAL A 8 13.00 10.98 -16.53
C VAL A 8 13.16 12.49 -16.60
N ARG A 9 12.26 13.16 -17.33
CA ARG A 9 12.24 14.62 -17.42
C ARG A 9 11.25 15.19 -16.39
N VAL A 10 11.73 16.08 -15.53
CA VAL A 10 10.86 16.89 -14.67
C VAL A 10 10.34 18.06 -15.47
N ILE A 11 9.01 18.21 -15.57
CA ILE A 11 8.35 19.34 -16.22
C ILE A 11 7.73 20.27 -15.16
N PRO A 12 7.53 21.56 -15.48
CA PRO A 12 6.84 22.47 -14.58
C PRO A 12 5.42 22.00 -14.26
N TRP A 13 4.97 22.22 -13.02
CA TRP A 13 3.58 21.99 -12.64
C TRP A 13 2.62 22.88 -13.44
N ASN A 14 1.47 22.32 -13.80
CA ASN A 14 0.33 23.04 -14.35
C ASN A 14 -0.90 22.72 -13.50
N GLU A 15 -1.73 23.72 -13.20
CA GLU A 15 -2.94 23.54 -12.39
C GLU A 15 -3.94 22.54 -13.01
N GLU A 16 -3.88 22.32 -14.31
CA GLU A 16 -4.65 21.26 -14.98
C GLU A 16 -4.27 19.84 -14.51
N PHE A 17 -3.12 19.65 -13.85
CA PHE A 17 -2.73 18.35 -13.30
C PHE A 17 -3.43 18.03 -11.97
N SER A 18 -4.03 19.03 -11.31
CA SER A 18 -4.73 18.93 -10.03
C SER A 18 -6.08 18.19 -10.10
N ILE A 19 -6.35 17.41 -11.16
CA ILE A 19 -7.66 16.77 -11.43
C ILE A 19 -8.08 15.80 -10.31
N ALA A 20 -7.12 15.21 -9.61
CA ALA A 20 -7.36 14.26 -8.51
C ALA A 20 -7.47 14.91 -7.12
N ASP A 21 -7.28 16.24 -7.01
CA ASP A 21 -7.41 16.94 -5.73
C ASP A 21 -8.83 16.81 -5.16
N LYS A 22 -8.91 16.36 -3.92
CA LYS A 22 -10.15 16.37 -3.14
C LYS A 22 -10.10 17.51 -2.14
N ASN A 23 -10.92 18.52 -2.41
CA ASN A 23 -11.09 19.72 -1.58
C ASN A 23 -9.78 20.50 -1.33
N PRO A 24 -9.21 21.13 -2.38
CA PRO A 24 -7.92 21.82 -2.31
C PRO A 24 -7.90 22.98 -1.31
N GLU A 25 -9.01 23.72 -1.16
CA GLU A 25 -9.13 24.82 -0.19
C GLU A 25 -8.97 24.34 1.28
N LYS A 26 -9.49 23.15 1.60
CA LYS A 26 -9.31 22.54 2.92
C LYS A 26 -7.83 22.30 3.24
N ILE A 27 -7.07 21.88 2.24
CA ILE A 27 -5.68 21.45 2.41
C ILE A 27 -4.76 22.65 2.55
N GLU A 28 -4.97 23.67 1.73
CA GLU A 28 -4.23 24.93 1.86
C GLU A 28 -4.36 25.48 3.28
N LYS A 29 -5.59 25.54 3.80
CA LYS A 29 -5.85 25.97 5.19
C LYS A 29 -5.18 25.08 6.24
N LEU A 30 -5.18 23.76 6.07
CA LEU A 30 -4.52 22.83 7.01
C LEU A 30 -3.00 22.96 6.95
N SER A 31 -2.41 23.09 5.76
CA SER A 31 -0.97 23.25 5.55
C SER A 31 -0.44 24.56 6.13
N GLU A 32 -1.14 25.67 5.90
CA GLU A 32 -0.83 26.95 6.52
C GLU A 32 -0.87 26.87 8.05
N LEU A 33 -1.89 26.18 8.58
CA LEU A 33 -2.07 26.02 10.01
C LEU A 33 -0.95 25.17 10.64
N GLU A 34 -0.53 24.09 9.98
CA GLU A 34 0.60 23.26 10.39
C GLU A 34 1.91 24.04 10.38
N LYS A 35 2.17 24.83 9.33
CA LYS A 35 3.34 25.71 9.26
C LYS A 35 3.39 26.69 10.43
N LEU A 36 2.26 27.33 10.77
CA LEU A 36 2.18 28.23 11.92
C LEU A 36 2.47 27.51 13.26
N PHE A 37 2.05 26.25 13.39
CA PHE A 37 2.35 25.44 14.57
C PHE A 37 3.83 25.06 14.66
N LEU A 38 4.44 24.61 13.55
CA LEU A 38 5.86 24.26 13.47
C LEU A 38 6.77 25.47 13.74
N GLU A 39 6.36 26.66 13.28
CA GLU A 39 7.02 27.93 13.57
C GLU A 39 6.77 28.43 15.01
N LYS A 40 6.06 27.66 15.85
CA LYS A 40 5.68 27.98 17.23
C LYS A 40 4.86 29.27 17.38
N LYS A 41 4.14 29.66 16.32
CA LYS A 41 3.21 30.81 16.32
C LYS A 41 1.82 30.44 16.85
N LEU A 42 1.56 29.15 17.02
CA LEU A 42 0.34 28.62 17.63
C LEU A 42 0.68 27.66 18.77
N SER A 43 -0.11 27.69 19.84
CA SER A 43 -0.11 26.60 20.81
C SER A 43 -0.77 25.34 20.23
N LYS A 44 -0.48 24.18 20.82
CA LYS A 44 -1.10 22.90 20.43
C LYS A 44 -2.64 22.95 20.54
N GLU A 45 -3.15 23.61 21.57
CA GLU A 45 -4.60 23.75 21.79
C GLU A 45 -5.26 24.62 20.72
N GLU A 46 -4.64 25.73 20.34
CA GLU A 46 -5.13 26.60 19.26
C GLU A 46 -5.07 25.92 17.89
N TYR A 47 -4.00 25.16 17.63
CA TYR A 47 -3.87 24.36 16.42
C TYR A 47 -5.04 23.36 16.29
N LEU A 48 -5.25 22.53 17.32
CA LEU A 48 -6.30 21.50 17.30
C LEU A 48 -7.71 22.11 17.13
N LYS A 49 -7.99 23.23 17.80
CA LYS A 49 -9.27 23.92 17.67
C LYS A 49 -9.50 24.40 16.23
N LYS A 50 -8.48 24.98 15.60
CA LYS A 50 -8.58 25.47 14.21
C LYS A 50 -8.68 24.33 13.20
N VAL A 51 -8.03 23.19 13.44
CA VAL A 51 -8.22 21.97 12.62
C VAL A 51 -9.69 21.54 12.68
N GLU A 52 -10.29 21.48 13.87
CA GLU A 52 -11.71 21.09 14.03
C GLU A 52 -12.67 22.07 13.34
N GLU A 53 -12.35 23.37 13.34
CA GLU A 53 -13.11 24.40 12.62
C GLU A 53 -13.05 24.17 11.10
N ILE A 54 -11.86 23.87 10.55
CA ILE A 54 -11.66 23.57 9.12
C ILE A 54 -12.38 22.26 8.74
N GLU A 55 -12.35 21.23 9.59
CA GLU A 55 -13.07 19.97 9.34
C GLU A 55 -14.59 20.16 9.28
N LYS A 56 -15.14 21.07 10.10
CA LYS A 56 -16.56 21.44 10.06
C LYS A 56 -16.90 22.28 8.83
N GLU A 57 -16.01 23.19 8.41
CA GLU A 57 -16.19 24.04 7.24
C GLU A 57 -16.15 23.21 5.94
N PHE A 58 -15.27 22.21 5.89
CA PHE A 58 -15.05 21.36 4.71
C PHE A 58 -15.29 19.88 5.04
N PRO A 59 -16.56 19.43 5.06
CA PRO A 59 -16.89 18.03 5.30
C PRO A 59 -16.36 17.15 4.15
N GLY A 60 -15.59 16.12 4.48
CA GLY A 60 -14.99 15.19 3.52
C GLY A 60 -13.48 15.03 3.68
N TYR A 61 -12.89 14.18 2.84
CA TYR A 61 -11.46 13.86 2.84
C TYR A 61 -10.66 15.00 2.19
N ALA A 62 -9.57 15.41 2.83
CA ALA A 62 -8.62 16.38 2.28
C ALA A 62 -7.52 15.57 1.54
N SER A 63 -7.42 15.69 0.22
CA SER A 63 -6.36 15.05 -0.57
C SER A 63 -5.81 16.01 -1.61
N ARG A 64 -4.49 16.19 -1.63
CA ARG A 64 -3.79 17.04 -2.60
C ARG A 64 -2.77 16.20 -3.30
N THR A 65 -2.80 16.27 -4.62
CA THR A 65 -1.81 15.67 -5.47
C THR A 65 -0.55 16.54 -5.44
N GLU A 66 0.52 16.00 -4.86
CA GLU A 66 1.82 16.68 -4.73
C GLU A 66 2.73 16.42 -5.95
N GLY A 67 2.44 15.37 -6.71
CA GLY A 67 3.15 14.98 -7.92
C GLY A 67 2.23 14.31 -8.94
N VAL A 68 2.66 14.26 -10.19
CA VAL A 68 2.01 13.45 -11.23
C VAL A 68 3.03 12.84 -12.16
N ALA A 69 2.86 11.56 -12.47
CA ALA A 69 3.64 10.83 -13.44
C ALA A 69 2.88 10.68 -14.76
N PHE A 70 3.55 11.06 -15.85
CA PHE A 70 3.13 10.76 -17.21
C PHE A 70 3.96 9.57 -17.70
N ILE A 71 3.43 8.37 -17.44
CA ILE A 71 4.13 7.09 -17.62
C ILE A 71 4.66 6.94 -19.05
N GLU A 72 3.81 7.20 -20.06
CA GLU A 72 4.16 7.04 -21.47
C GLU A 72 5.27 7.99 -21.93
N ASP A 73 5.28 9.22 -21.40
CA ASP A 73 6.21 10.28 -21.78
C ASP A 73 7.52 10.26 -20.98
N ASN A 74 7.62 9.37 -19.98
CA ASN A 74 8.69 9.35 -19.00
C ASN A 74 8.92 10.72 -18.33
N THR A 75 7.83 11.39 -17.94
CA THR A 75 7.92 12.67 -17.25
C THR A 75 7.18 12.69 -15.94
N VAL A 76 7.65 13.55 -15.04
CA VAL A 76 7.00 13.83 -13.77
C VAL A 76 6.85 15.34 -13.60
N ALA A 77 5.80 15.77 -12.90
CA ALA A 77 5.65 17.14 -12.45
C ALA A 77 5.38 17.14 -10.96
N PHE A 78 5.97 18.10 -10.23
CA PHE A 78 5.78 18.25 -8.80
C PHE A 78 5.24 19.64 -8.52
N ARG A 79 4.29 19.71 -7.59
CA ARG A 79 3.62 20.96 -7.26
C ARG A 79 4.52 21.92 -6.49
N ASP A 80 5.34 21.40 -5.58
CA ASP A 80 6.36 22.17 -4.87
C ASP A 80 7.67 22.20 -5.68
N GLU A 81 8.41 23.30 -5.57
CA GLU A 81 9.78 23.41 -6.11
C GLU A 81 10.75 22.49 -5.37
N ASN A 82 10.46 22.16 -4.11
CA ASN A 82 11.22 21.23 -3.28
C ASN A 82 10.28 20.14 -2.72
N PRO A 83 9.83 19.20 -3.57
CA PRO A 83 8.89 18.16 -3.17
C PRO A 83 9.49 17.22 -2.11
N ASP A 84 8.62 16.63 -1.29
CA ASP A 84 9.02 15.59 -0.37
C ASP A 84 9.64 14.40 -1.11
N ILE A 85 10.68 13.79 -0.53
CA ILE A 85 11.39 12.68 -1.17
C ILE A 85 10.47 11.48 -1.42
N TYR A 86 9.46 11.25 -0.57
CA TYR A 86 8.46 10.23 -0.79
C TYR A 86 7.67 10.51 -2.07
N ALA A 87 7.18 11.75 -2.25
CA ALA A 87 6.48 12.13 -3.47
C ALA A 87 7.37 11.96 -4.71
N VAL A 88 8.66 12.31 -4.62
CA VAL A 88 9.61 12.07 -5.71
C VAL A 88 9.74 10.58 -6.04
N LEU A 89 9.94 9.73 -5.03
CA LEU A 89 10.10 8.29 -5.22
C LEU A 89 8.82 7.63 -5.74
N HIS A 90 7.66 8.08 -5.27
CA HIS A 90 6.34 7.67 -5.72
C HIS A 90 6.18 7.88 -7.23
N GLU A 91 6.34 9.12 -7.70
CA GLU A 91 6.17 9.45 -9.13
C GLU A 91 7.24 8.81 -10.01
N LEU A 92 8.49 8.76 -9.56
CA LEU A 92 9.55 8.08 -10.31
C LEU A 92 9.27 6.58 -10.41
N GLY A 93 8.64 5.99 -9.41
CA GLY A 93 8.21 4.61 -9.39
C GLY A 93 7.16 4.29 -10.46
N HIS A 94 6.12 5.13 -10.58
CA HIS A 94 5.14 5.02 -11.66
C HIS A 94 5.80 4.96 -13.04
N VAL A 95 6.77 5.85 -13.28
CA VAL A 95 7.48 5.90 -14.57
C VAL A 95 8.41 4.68 -14.73
N TYR A 96 9.13 4.29 -13.67
CA TYR A 96 10.09 3.19 -13.74
C TYR A 96 9.42 1.84 -14.02
N PHE A 97 8.37 1.55 -13.28
CA PHE A 97 7.64 0.28 -13.38
C PHE A 97 6.51 0.34 -14.42
N GLY A 98 6.15 1.53 -14.90
CA GLY A 98 5.11 1.71 -15.89
C GLY A 98 3.73 1.27 -15.39
N LYS A 99 3.39 1.59 -14.13
CA LYS A 99 2.17 1.15 -13.46
C LYS A 99 1.39 2.30 -12.86
N GLU A 100 0.07 2.22 -12.89
CA GLU A 100 -0.86 3.17 -12.27
C GLU A 100 -1.02 2.92 -10.76
N ASP A 101 -1.65 3.86 -10.06
CA ASP A 101 -1.90 3.82 -8.61
C ASP A 101 -2.42 2.50 -8.06
N PRO A 102 -3.43 1.84 -8.68
CA PRO A 102 -3.95 0.60 -8.14
C PRO A 102 -2.90 -0.51 -8.05
N ILE A 103 -1.81 -0.46 -8.81
CA ILE A 103 -0.75 -1.47 -8.76
C ILE A 103 0.49 -0.94 -8.04
N TRP A 104 0.79 0.33 -8.20
CA TRP A 104 1.99 0.95 -7.66
C TRP A 104 1.81 1.46 -6.22
N SER A 105 0.83 2.33 -5.98
CA SER A 105 0.77 3.18 -4.80
C SER A 105 0.59 2.42 -3.48
N ALA A 106 1.38 2.81 -2.47
CA ALA A 106 1.32 2.22 -1.13
C ALA A 106 -0.04 2.45 -0.45
N ASP A 107 -0.73 3.55 -0.75
CA ASP A 107 -2.07 3.85 -0.22
C ASP A 107 -3.11 2.79 -0.61
N TYR A 108 -2.85 2.05 -1.69
CA TYR A 108 -3.69 0.98 -2.19
C TYR A 108 -3.11 -0.42 -1.94
N GLY A 109 -2.09 -0.54 -1.08
CA GLY A 109 -1.35 -1.79 -0.86
C GLY A 109 -0.52 -2.22 -2.07
N GLY A 110 -0.03 -1.24 -2.84
CA GLY A 110 0.75 -1.46 -4.06
C GLY A 110 2.22 -1.79 -3.82
N ALA A 111 2.92 -2.08 -4.92
CA ALA A 111 4.32 -2.52 -4.89
C ALA A 111 5.32 -1.45 -4.41
N GLU A 112 4.90 -0.18 -4.32
CA GLU A 112 5.69 0.93 -3.76
C GLU A 112 6.19 0.61 -2.35
N ILE A 113 5.43 -0.12 -1.53
CA ILE A 113 5.88 -0.49 -0.18
C ILE A 113 7.20 -1.28 -0.25
N LEU A 114 7.31 -2.26 -1.15
CA LEU A 114 8.55 -3.03 -1.32
C LEU A 114 9.70 -2.17 -1.83
N PHE A 115 9.42 -1.25 -2.75
CA PHE A 115 10.41 -0.30 -3.25
C PHE A 115 10.96 0.60 -2.13
N MET A 116 10.07 1.16 -1.32
CA MET A 116 10.44 2.02 -0.20
C MET A 116 11.21 1.24 0.88
N LEU A 117 10.84 -0.02 1.14
CA LEU A 117 11.58 -0.89 2.06
C LEU A 117 12.98 -1.23 1.53
N ALA A 118 13.11 -1.49 0.22
CA ALA A 118 14.40 -1.78 -0.42
C ALA A 118 15.39 -0.60 -0.37
N LEU A 119 14.88 0.64 -0.33
CA LEU A 119 15.70 1.86 -0.26
C LEU A 119 16.02 2.31 1.16
N ASN A 120 15.37 1.74 2.17
CA ASN A 120 15.43 2.25 3.53
C ASN A 120 16.47 1.50 4.36
N GLU A 121 17.60 2.17 4.63
CA GLU A 121 18.76 1.64 5.36
C GLU A 121 18.43 0.99 6.71
N LYS A 122 17.31 1.38 7.35
CA LYS A 122 16.86 0.77 8.61
C LYS A 122 16.46 -0.71 8.45
N TYR A 123 16.22 -1.16 7.23
CA TYR A 123 15.77 -2.50 6.89
C TYR A 123 16.83 -3.34 6.16
N ASP A 124 17.99 -2.77 5.81
CA ASP A 124 19.07 -3.43 5.07
C ASP A 124 19.58 -4.73 5.71
N ASN A 125 19.40 -4.90 7.03
CA ASN A 125 19.82 -6.10 7.77
C ASN A 125 18.64 -6.99 8.19
N VAL A 126 17.43 -6.75 7.68
CA VAL A 126 16.22 -7.52 8.03
C VAL A 126 15.71 -8.30 6.82
N TYR A 127 15.69 -7.65 5.66
CA TYR A 127 15.31 -8.29 4.42
C TYR A 127 16.15 -7.80 3.24
N GLU A 128 16.48 -8.72 2.36
CA GLU A 128 17.00 -8.46 1.03
C GLU A 128 15.81 -8.35 0.06
N ILE A 129 15.56 -7.15 -0.47
CA ILE A 129 14.52 -6.89 -1.48
C ILE A 129 15.21 -6.43 -2.75
N THR A 130 14.93 -7.13 -3.85
CA THR A 130 15.47 -6.84 -5.18
C THR A 130 14.37 -6.29 -6.09
N GLU A 131 14.79 -5.72 -7.22
CA GLU A 131 13.86 -5.27 -8.25
C GLU A 131 12.98 -6.40 -8.80
N GLU A 132 13.51 -7.63 -8.90
CA GLU A 132 12.73 -8.82 -9.30
C GLU A 132 11.59 -9.09 -8.31
N ASN A 133 11.82 -8.88 -7.01
CA ASN A 133 10.76 -9.04 -6.02
C ASN A 133 9.64 -8.00 -6.20
N ILE A 134 10.00 -6.77 -6.57
CA ILE A 134 9.02 -5.70 -6.82
C ILE A 134 8.19 -6.03 -8.07
N TRP A 135 8.82 -6.45 -9.16
CA TRP A 135 8.13 -6.91 -10.37
C TRP A 135 7.18 -8.07 -10.10
N LYS A 136 7.60 -9.02 -9.27
CA LYS A 136 6.73 -10.12 -8.87
C LYS A 136 5.50 -9.66 -8.09
N CYS A 137 5.66 -8.70 -7.19
CA CYS A 137 4.53 -8.11 -6.47
C CYS A 137 3.56 -7.43 -7.45
N ILE A 138 4.09 -6.69 -8.43
CA ILE A 138 3.31 -6.08 -9.51
C ILE A 138 2.52 -7.14 -10.28
N GLU A 139 3.16 -8.24 -10.71
CA GLU A 139 2.50 -9.33 -11.43
C GLU A 139 1.36 -9.96 -10.62
N PHE A 140 1.56 -10.15 -9.31
CA PHE A 140 0.48 -10.62 -8.44
C PHE A 140 -0.67 -9.61 -8.34
N LEU A 141 -0.38 -8.32 -8.16
CA LEU A 141 -1.42 -7.30 -8.09
C LEU A 141 -2.21 -7.22 -9.41
N GLU A 142 -1.56 -7.32 -10.57
CA GLU A 142 -2.22 -7.37 -11.87
C GLU A 142 -3.05 -8.65 -12.08
N LYS A 143 -2.56 -9.79 -11.59
CA LYS A 143 -3.32 -11.04 -11.63
C LYS A 143 -4.52 -11.01 -10.67
N ALA A 144 -4.46 -10.25 -9.57
CA ALA A 144 -5.61 -10.02 -8.69
C ALA A 144 -6.75 -9.26 -9.40
N GLU A 145 -6.40 -8.40 -10.37
CA GLU A 145 -7.37 -7.64 -11.17
C GLU A 145 -8.10 -8.52 -12.20
N THR A 146 -7.42 -9.53 -12.72
CA THR A 146 -7.88 -10.31 -13.89
C THR A 146 -8.33 -11.72 -13.55
N SER A 147 -7.77 -12.35 -12.53
CA SER A 147 -8.02 -13.75 -12.15
C SER A 147 -7.78 -13.99 -10.64
N PRO A 148 -8.56 -13.32 -9.76
CA PRO A 148 -8.33 -13.36 -8.32
C PRO A 148 -8.44 -14.75 -7.70
N GLU A 149 -9.35 -15.62 -8.20
CA GLU A 149 -9.51 -17.00 -7.72
C GLU A 149 -8.28 -17.85 -8.03
N GLU A 150 -7.69 -17.69 -9.23
CA GLU A 150 -6.48 -18.44 -9.61
C GLU A 150 -5.27 -17.99 -8.79
N LEU A 151 -5.15 -16.69 -8.58
CA LEU A 151 -4.07 -16.13 -7.78
C LEU A 151 -4.18 -16.51 -6.31
N GLU A 152 -5.38 -16.45 -5.74
CA GLU A 152 -5.65 -16.87 -4.37
C GLU A 152 -5.15 -18.29 -4.14
N LYS A 153 -5.56 -19.22 -5.01
CA LYS A 153 -5.13 -20.62 -4.94
C LYS A 153 -3.62 -20.76 -5.03
N GLU A 154 -2.99 -20.08 -5.99
CA GLU A 154 -1.54 -20.09 -6.17
C GLU A 154 -0.82 -19.62 -4.90
N ILE A 155 -1.24 -18.50 -4.32
CA ILE A 155 -0.65 -17.90 -3.12
C ILE A 155 -0.84 -18.81 -1.92
N SER A 156 -2.08 -19.25 -1.66
CA SER A 156 -2.41 -19.99 -0.45
C SER A 156 -1.73 -21.36 -0.43
N GLU A 157 -1.74 -22.08 -1.56
CA GLU A 157 -1.02 -23.34 -1.71
C GLU A 157 0.50 -23.15 -1.58
N LYS A 158 1.07 -22.09 -2.16
CA LYS A 158 2.52 -21.82 -2.08
C LYS A 158 2.98 -21.52 -0.65
N ILE A 159 2.25 -20.67 0.07
CA ILE A 159 2.55 -20.35 1.48
C ILE A 159 2.45 -21.60 2.34
N ILE A 160 1.33 -22.33 2.27
CA ILE A 160 1.10 -23.54 3.06
C ILE A 160 2.19 -24.57 2.81
N LYS A 161 2.51 -24.85 1.54
CA LYS A 161 3.51 -25.83 1.16
C LYS A 161 4.92 -25.45 1.62
N LYS A 162 5.33 -24.19 1.45
CA LYS A 162 6.68 -23.75 1.83
C LYS A 162 6.88 -23.66 3.33
N LEU A 163 5.86 -23.25 4.08
CA LEU A 163 5.97 -23.06 5.53
C LEU A 163 5.55 -24.31 6.33
N GLY A 164 4.91 -25.30 5.69
CA GLY A 164 4.43 -26.50 6.37
C GLY A 164 3.34 -26.22 7.41
N ILE A 165 2.60 -25.13 7.24
CA ILE A 165 1.54 -24.72 8.17
C ILE A 165 0.26 -25.51 7.91
N SER A 166 -0.45 -25.87 8.98
CA SER A 166 -1.72 -26.59 8.89
C SER A 166 -2.89 -25.60 8.90
N CYS A 167 -3.27 -25.15 7.71
CA CYS A 167 -4.30 -24.16 7.44
C CYS A 167 -5.12 -24.58 6.21
N TYR A 168 -6.39 -24.18 6.13
CA TYR A 168 -7.18 -24.37 4.91
C TYR A 168 -6.56 -23.51 3.79
N PRO A 169 -6.46 -24.00 2.53
CA PRO A 169 -5.90 -23.23 1.41
C PRO A 169 -6.83 -22.08 1.02
N SER A 170 -6.77 -21.00 1.80
CA SER A 170 -7.48 -19.75 1.61
C SER A 170 -6.63 -18.60 2.14
N ILE A 171 -6.48 -17.53 1.37
CA ILE A 171 -5.87 -16.28 1.87
C ILE A 171 -6.58 -15.73 3.12
N TYR A 172 -7.87 -15.99 3.29
CA TYR A 172 -8.65 -15.54 4.45
C TYR A 172 -8.29 -16.35 5.71
N ALA A 173 -8.12 -17.66 5.56
CA ALA A 173 -7.66 -18.53 6.64
C ALA A 173 -6.22 -18.18 7.04
N LEU A 174 -5.35 -17.92 6.06
CA LEU A 174 -3.97 -17.47 6.27
C LEU A 174 -3.90 -16.12 7.00
N SER A 175 -4.75 -15.17 6.61
CA SER A 175 -4.87 -13.86 7.29
C SER A 175 -5.29 -14.05 8.75
N SER A 176 -6.29 -14.90 8.99
CA SER A 176 -6.76 -15.17 10.34
C SER A 176 -5.68 -15.86 11.18
N LEU A 177 -4.92 -16.78 10.60
CA LEU A 177 -3.75 -17.39 11.27
C LEU A 177 -2.68 -16.35 11.62
N ALA A 178 -2.49 -15.33 10.78
CA ALA A 178 -1.61 -14.19 11.03
C ALA A 178 -2.23 -13.12 11.96
N GLY A 179 -3.42 -13.37 12.51
CA GLY A 179 -4.07 -12.48 13.48
C GLY A 179 -4.89 -11.34 12.86
N ALA A 180 -5.12 -11.35 11.54
CA ALA A 180 -5.93 -10.34 10.84
C ALA A 180 -7.25 -10.92 10.34
N ILE A 181 -8.31 -10.11 10.41
CA ILE A 181 -9.60 -10.38 9.77
C ILE A 181 -9.80 -9.33 8.69
N LEU A 182 -9.69 -9.73 7.44
CA LEU A 182 -9.92 -8.83 6.31
C LEU A 182 -11.38 -8.36 6.30
N GLU A 183 -11.60 -7.09 5.99
CA GLU A 183 -12.91 -6.45 6.12
C GLU A 183 -13.98 -7.16 5.29
N GLU A 184 -13.65 -7.61 4.08
CA GLU A 184 -14.54 -8.31 3.15
C GLU A 184 -15.10 -9.62 3.73
N VAL A 185 -14.38 -10.22 4.69
CA VAL A 185 -14.70 -11.53 5.26
C VAL A 185 -15.60 -11.39 6.49
N THR A 186 -15.66 -10.19 7.08
CA THR A 186 -16.40 -9.90 8.33
C THR A 186 -17.86 -10.31 8.27
N GLN A 187 -18.51 -10.12 7.11
CA GLN A 187 -19.92 -10.50 6.91
C GLN A 187 -20.15 -12.02 6.81
N TYR A 188 -19.12 -12.80 6.44
CA TYR A 188 -19.19 -14.24 6.27
C TYR A 188 -18.80 -15.00 7.54
N ILE A 189 -17.85 -14.46 8.32
CA ILE A 189 -17.42 -15.05 9.60
C ILE A 189 -18.63 -15.29 10.50
N ARG A 190 -19.50 -14.30 10.65
CA ARG A 190 -20.71 -14.43 11.50
C ARG A 190 -21.69 -15.53 11.05
N LYS A 191 -21.58 -16.03 9.82
CA LYS A 191 -22.50 -17.04 9.25
C LYS A 191 -21.86 -18.42 9.13
N GLU A 192 -20.57 -18.48 8.79
CA GLU A 192 -19.89 -19.72 8.40
C GLU A 192 -18.76 -20.12 9.38
N ILE A 193 -18.21 -19.19 10.17
CA ILE A 193 -16.99 -19.41 10.98
C ILE A 193 -17.15 -18.80 12.38
N ASN A 194 -17.42 -19.65 13.37
CA ASN A 194 -17.71 -19.18 14.73
C ASN A 194 -16.46 -18.64 15.46
N PHE A 195 -15.28 -19.24 15.23
CA PHE A 195 -14.04 -18.83 15.88
C PHE A 195 -12.92 -18.69 14.83
N PRO A 196 -12.86 -17.58 14.06
CA PRO A 196 -11.97 -17.47 12.91
C PRO A 196 -10.49 -17.73 13.22
N PHE A 197 -10.00 -17.27 14.37
CA PHE A 197 -8.62 -17.48 14.79
C PHE A 197 -8.30 -18.92 15.25
N HIS A 198 -9.31 -19.74 15.55
CA HIS A 198 -9.14 -21.12 16.01
C HIS A 198 -9.48 -22.13 14.90
N ASP A 199 -10.42 -21.77 14.03
CA ASP A 199 -11.00 -22.64 13.00
C ASP A 199 -10.25 -22.51 11.66
N VAL A 200 -8.96 -22.16 11.67
CA VAL A 200 -8.15 -21.89 10.46
C VAL A 200 -8.02 -23.08 9.50
N GLN A 201 -8.42 -24.29 9.90
CA GLN A 201 -8.43 -25.50 9.07
C GLN A 201 -9.83 -25.85 8.51
N SER A 202 -10.86 -25.09 8.89
CA SER A 202 -12.24 -25.39 8.51
C SER A 202 -12.49 -25.27 7.01
N GLU A 203 -13.19 -26.23 6.42
CA GLU A 203 -13.65 -26.14 5.02
C GLU A 203 -14.62 -24.96 4.78
N ALA A 204 -15.15 -24.36 5.85
CA ALA A 204 -15.98 -23.16 5.76
C ALA A 204 -15.26 -21.97 5.11
N TRP A 205 -13.92 -21.90 5.20
CA TRP A 205 -13.13 -20.89 4.50
C TRP A 205 -13.29 -20.96 2.99
N GLY A 206 -13.50 -22.15 2.42
CA GLY A 206 -13.73 -22.35 0.99
C GLY A 206 -15.11 -21.89 0.49
N LYS A 207 -16.03 -21.53 1.38
CA LYS A 207 -17.34 -20.98 1.03
C LYS A 207 -17.34 -19.46 0.86
N ILE A 208 -16.27 -18.80 1.32
CA ILE A 208 -16.14 -17.35 1.21
C ILE A 208 -15.72 -17.04 -0.23
N PRO A 209 -16.49 -16.23 -0.98
CA PRO A 209 -16.15 -15.89 -2.35
C PRO A 209 -14.85 -15.09 -2.37
N VAL A 210 -13.92 -15.53 -3.20
CA VAL A 210 -12.68 -14.79 -3.47
C VAL A 210 -13.03 -13.63 -4.40
N THR A 211 -12.54 -12.45 -4.08
CA THR A 211 -12.76 -11.24 -4.88
C THR A 211 -11.45 -10.51 -5.08
N LYS A 212 -11.36 -9.68 -6.14
CA LYS A 212 -10.26 -8.74 -6.33
C LYS A 212 -9.92 -7.97 -5.04
N SER A 213 -10.95 -7.41 -4.38
CA SER A 213 -10.77 -6.64 -3.15
C SER A 213 -10.13 -7.50 -2.05
N GLY A 214 -10.64 -8.72 -1.83
CA GLY A 214 -10.10 -9.59 -0.79
C GLY A 214 -8.64 -10.00 -1.03
N VAL A 215 -8.25 -10.24 -2.29
CA VAL A 215 -6.85 -10.52 -2.63
C VAL A 215 -5.97 -9.27 -2.41
N ARG A 216 -6.46 -8.09 -2.79
CA ARG A 216 -5.74 -6.83 -2.54
C ARG A 216 -5.59 -6.52 -1.06
N SER A 217 -6.63 -6.73 -0.27
CA SER A 217 -6.58 -6.55 1.18
C SER A 217 -5.59 -7.51 1.82
N PHE A 218 -5.48 -8.75 1.33
CA PHE A 218 -4.42 -9.67 1.75
C PHE A 218 -3.02 -9.12 1.45
N PHE A 219 -2.79 -8.57 0.26
CA PHE A 219 -1.51 -7.94 -0.08
C PHE A 219 -1.22 -6.69 0.74
N SER A 220 -2.22 -5.86 1.02
CA SER A 220 -2.09 -4.68 1.88
C SER A 220 -1.59 -5.08 3.27
N GLU A 221 -2.24 -6.06 3.92
CA GLU A 221 -1.81 -6.58 5.21
C GLU A 221 -0.43 -7.25 5.16
N LEU A 222 -0.15 -8.00 4.08
CA LEU A 222 1.15 -8.63 3.87
C LEU A 222 2.29 -7.61 3.82
N LEU A 223 2.12 -6.54 3.05
CA LEU A 223 3.14 -5.52 2.81
C LEU A 223 3.30 -4.58 4.01
N GLU A 224 2.20 -4.17 4.65
CA GLU A 224 2.27 -3.43 5.91
C GLU A 224 2.87 -4.30 7.03
N GLY A 225 2.48 -5.57 7.13
CA GLY A 225 3.08 -6.51 8.06
C GLY A 225 4.58 -6.66 7.86
N LEU A 226 5.04 -6.71 6.60
CA LEU A 226 6.47 -6.70 6.27
C LEU A 226 7.15 -5.42 6.79
N LYS A 227 6.58 -4.24 6.52
CA LYS A 227 7.07 -2.94 7.00
C LYS A 227 7.15 -2.87 8.53
N TRP A 228 6.20 -3.45 9.25
CA TRP A 228 6.19 -3.51 10.71
C TRP A 228 6.95 -4.69 11.32
N LYS A 229 7.59 -5.52 10.50
CA LYS A 229 8.35 -6.71 10.91
C LYS A 229 7.48 -7.75 11.64
N ASP A 230 6.23 -7.89 11.24
CA ASP A 230 5.36 -8.93 11.78
C ASP A 230 5.88 -10.32 11.34
N PRO A 231 6.10 -11.26 12.28
CA PRO A 231 6.73 -12.54 11.96
C PRO A 231 5.90 -13.43 11.04
N PHE A 232 4.55 -13.35 11.06
CA PHE A 232 3.72 -14.15 10.18
C PHE A 232 3.77 -13.59 8.76
N TRP A 233 3.53 -12.28 8.61
CA TRP A 233 3.53 -11.62 7.31
C TRP A 233 4.90 -11.65 6.63
N MET A 234 5.99 -11.49 7.40
CA MET A 234 7.34 -11.67 6.89
C MET A 234 7.56 -13.05 6.28
N ARG A 235 7.12 -14.12 6.96
CA ARG A 235 7.26 -15.49 6.46
C ARG A 235 6.39 -15.76 5.24
N TYR A 236 5.21 -15.15 5.18
CA TYR A 236 4.36 -15.23 3.99
C TYR A 236 5.03 -14.53 2.80
N ALA A 237 5.59 -13.34 3.01
CA ALA A 237 6.28 -12.58 1.96
C ALA A 237 7.52 -13.34 1.45
N GLU A 238 8.31 -13.93 2.34
CA GLU A 238 9.43 -14.80 1.98
C GLU A 238 8.99 -16.05 1.22
N ALA A 239 7.89 -16.70 1.64
CA ALA A 239 7.35 -17.85 0.93
C ALA A 239 6.93 -17.50 -0.50
N LEU A 240 6.34 -16.33 -0.70
CA LEU A 240 5.97 -15.81 -2.01
C LEU A 240 7.17 -15.32 -2.84
N GLU A 241 8.35 -15.21 -2.21
CA GLU A 241 9.60 -14.68 -2.78
C GLU A 241 9.47 -13.18 -3.12
N LEU A 242 8.84 -12.43 -2.21
CA LEU A 242 8.78 -10.96 -2.25
C LEU A 242 9.92 -10.30 -1.46
N CYS A 243 10.61 -11.09 -0.64
CA CYS A 243 11.84 -10.70 0.04
C CYS A 243 12.59 -11.97 0.45
N LYS A 244 13.83 -11.80 0.93
CA LYS A 244 14.56 -12.84 1.66
C LYS A 244 14.92 -12.30 3.04
N ILE A 245 14.58 -13.02 4.10
CA ILE A 245 14.87 -12.57 5.47
C ILE A 245 16.35 -12.85 5.80
N ILE A 246 17.03 -11.90 6.44
CA ILE A 246 18.46 -11.97 6.80
C ILE A 246 18.64 -12.30 8.29
#